data_AF-A0A936EUS4-F1
#
_entry.id   AF-A0A936EUS4-F1
#
_cell.length_a   1.000
_cell.length_b   1.000
_cell.length_c   1.000
_cell.angle_alpha   90.00
_cell.angle_beta   90.00
_cell.angle_gamma   90.00
#
_symmetry.space_group_name_H-M   'P 1'
#
loop_
_entity.id
_entity.type
_entity.pdbx_description
1 polymer ?
#
loop_
_entity_poly.entity_id
_entity_poly.type
_entity_poly.pdbx_seq_one_letter_code
_entity_poly.pdbx_strand_id
1 'polypeptide(L)'
;MIGDSRSGLLASLRRLLISGSELAEVRLQLLATELQQEKLRLLESLAWLVVAAMACCVGLLLFSLFVVLLVEPAHRLLALGVLSLAFLVGAGLAWRMARRRQQAGGAPFEASLDELRRDRAALGAHDPSASR
;
A
#
# COMPACT_ATOMS: atom_id res chain seq x y z
N MET A 1 -56.48 14.96 -5.60
CA MET A 1 -55.95 13.65 -5.15
C MET A 1 -54.48 13.41 -5.57
N ILE A 2 -53.59 14.41 -5.57
CA ILE A 2 -52.18 14.29 -6.07
C ILE A 2 -51.12 14.47 -4.95
N GLY A 3 -51.55 14.64 -3.69
CA GLY A 3 -50.66 14.90 -2.55
C GLY A 3 -49.96 13.66 -1.93
N ASP A 4 -50.59 12.49 -1.99
CA ASP A 4 -50.13 11.30 -1.24
C ASP A 4 -48.98 10.53 -1.89
N SER A 5 -48.78 10.69 -3.21
CA SER A 5 -47.73 9.95 -3.92
C SER A 5 -46.33 10.51 -3.66
N ARG A 6 -46.20 11.82 -3.40
CA ARG A 6 -44.90 12.46 -3.08
C ARG A 6 -44.41 12.12 -1.68
N SER A 7 -45.32 12.03 -0.70
CA SER A 7 -45.01 11.63 0.67
C SER A 7 -44.61 10.16 0.76
N GLY A 8 -45.25 9.26 0.00
CA GLY A 8 -44.86 7.84 -0.08
C GLY A 8 -43.46 7.61 -0.67
N LEU A 9 -43.08 8.37 -1.71
CA LEU A 9 -41.75 8.29 -2.34
C LEU A 9 -40.63 8.75 -1.41
N LEU A 10 -40.85 9.86 -0.68
CA LEU A 10 -39.91 10.36 0.32
C LEU A 10 -39.75 9.39 1.50
N ALA A 11 -40.84 8.73 1.93
CA ALA A 11 -40.77 7.71 2.98
C ALA A 11 -39.96 6.47 2.54
N SER A 12 -40.06 6.08 1.26
CA SER A 12 -39.29 4.96 0.69
C SER A 12 -37.80 5.29 0.58
N LEU A 13 -37.45 6.49 0.10
CA LEU A 13 -36.08 7.02 0.09
C LEU A 13 -35.47 7.08 1.50
N ARG A 14 -36.23 7.53 2.49
CA ARG A 14 -35.77 7.59 3.88
C ARG A 14 -35.50 6.20 4.44
N ARG A 15 -36.35 5.21 4.12
CA ARG A 15 -36.11 3.80 4.46
C ARG A 15 -34.86 3.24 3.80
N LEU A 16 -34.66 3.54 2.51
CA LEU A 16 -33.46 3.13 1.78
C LEU A 16 -32.19 3.75 2.34
N LEU A 17 -32.23 5.02 2.77
CA LEU A 17 -31.11 5.68 3.42
C LEU A 17 -30.78 5.05 4.78
N ILE A 18 -31.80 4.74 5.58
CA ILE A 18 -31.61 4.09 6.90
C ILE A 18 -31.02 2.67 6.72
N SER A 19 -31.59 1.86 5.82
CA SER A 19 -31.06 0.53 5.53
C SER A 19 -29.68 0.58 4.85
N GLY A 20 -29.45 1.59 4.01
CA GLY A 20 -28.16 1.83 3.36
C GLY A 20 -27.08 2.23 4.37
N SER A 21 -27.42 3.03 5.39
CA SER A 21 -26.48 3.40 6.45
C SER A 21 -26.08 2.22 7.32
N GLU A 22 -27.02 1.36 7.69
CA GLU A 22 -26.73 0.13 8.45
C GLU A 22 -25.81 -0.81 7.66
N LEU A 23 -26.07 -0.96 6.35
CA LEU A 23 -25.25 -1.79 5.48
C LEU A 23 -23.84 -1.20 5.27
N ALA A 24 -23.74 0.13 5.13
CA ALA A 24 -22.48 0.83 5.01
C ALA A 24 -21.65 0.70 6.29
N GLU A 25 -22.28 0.79 7.47
CA GLU A 25 -21.61 0.63 8.76
C GLU A 25 -21.01 -0.77 8.90
N VAL A 26 -21.76 -1.83 8.61
CA VAL A 26 -21.26 -3.22 8.65
C VAL A 26 -20.11 -3.44 7.67
N ARG A 27 -20.21 -2.91 6.44
CA ARG A 27 -19.14 -3.04 5.44
C ARG A 27 -17.91 -2.22 5.80
N LEU A 28 -18.07 -1.02 6.35
CA LEU A 28 -16.95 -0.21 6.87
C LEU A 28 -16.25 -0.92 8.03
N GLN A 29 -17.01 -1.56 8.91
CA GLN A 29 -16.45 -2.36 10.00
C GLN A 29 -15.60 -3.52 9.46
N LEU A 30 -16.11 -4.25 8.46
CA LEU A 30 -15.40 -5.30 7.75
C LEU A 30 -14.16 -4.79 7.01
N LEU A 31 -14.28 -3.72 6.22
CA LEU A 31 -13.16 -3.09 5.50
C LEU A 31 -12.07 -2.61 6.48
N ALA A 32 -12.47 -2.03 7.61
CA ALA A 32 -11.54 -1.59 8.64
C ALA A 32 -10.79 -2.79 9.26
N THR A 33 -11.47 -3.91 9.48
CA THR A 33 -10.82 -5.13 10.01
C THR A 33 -9.91 -5.79 8.98
N GLU A 34 -10.34 -5.90 7.72
CA GLU A 34 -9.54 -6.41 6.61
C GLU A 34 -8.29 -5.57 6.39
N LEU A 35 -8.40 -4.24 6.40
CA LEU A 35 -7.25 -3.32 6.32
C LEU A 35 -6.24 -3.56 7.44
N GLN A 36 -6.72 -3.80 8.65
CA GLN A 36 -5.87 -4.03 9.80
C GLN A 36 -5.12 -5.37 9.66
N GLN A 37 -5.77 -6.40 9.13
CA GLN A 37 -5.16 -7.69 8.81
C GLN A 37 -4.16 -7.62 7.65
N GLU A 38 -4.51 -6.93 6.56
CA GLU A 38 -3.64 -6.72 5.40
C GLU A 38 -2.37 -5.96 5.81
N LYS A 39 -2.51 -4.90 6.64
CA LYS A 39 -1.38 -4.14 7.18
C LYS A 39 -0.44 -5.02 8.01
N LEU A 40 -0.98 -5.89 8.86
CA LEU A 40 -0.19 -6.85 9.64
C LEU A 40 0.59 -7.81 8.74
N ARG A 41 -0.05 -8.36 7.70
CA ARG A 41 0.60 -9.22 6.70
C ARG A 41 1.68 -8.49 5.92
N LEU A 42 1.45 -7.24 5.54
CA LEU A 42 2.45 -6.40 4.88
C LEU A 42 3.65 -6.13 5.79
N LEU A 43 3.41 -5.83 7.08
CA LEU A 43 4.49 -5.63 8.04
C LEU A 43 5.29 -6.92 8.29
N GLU A 44 4.62 -8.07 8.39
CA GLU A 44 5.27 -9.37 8.54
C GLU A 44 6.11 -9.72 7.31
N SER A 45 5.56 -9.57 6.11
CA SER A 45 6.31 -9.79 4.87
C SER A 45 7.48 -8.84 4.71
N LEU A 46 7.33 -7.57 5.11
CA LEU A 46 8.40 -6.59 5.12
C LEU A 46 9.50 -6.96 6.13
N ALA A 47 9.14 -7.45 7.31
CA ALA A 47 10.10 -7.94 8.30
C ALA A 47 10.93 -9.10 7.75
N TRP A 48 10.28 -10.09 7.12
CA TRP A 48 10.98 -11.20 6.46
C TRP A 48 11.88 -10.73 5.31
N LEU A 49 11.44 -9.73 4.54
CA LEU A 49 12.24 -9.15 3.46
C LEU A 49 13.49 -8.46 4.01
N VAL A 50 13.39 -7.73 5.12
CA VAL A 50 14.53 -7.12 5.81
C VAL A 50 15.49 -8.19 6.32
N VAL A 51 14.99 -9.25 6.96
CA VAL A 51 15.83 -10.37 7.43
C VAL A 51 16.55 -11.04 6.26
N ALA A 52 15.84 -11.34 5.17
CA ALA A 52 16.43 -11.93 3.95
C ALA A 52 17.48 -11.02 3.32
N ALA A 53 17.23 -9.71 3.24
CA ALA A 53 18.18 -8.74 2.73
C ALA A 53 19.45 -8.67 3.61
N MET A 54 19.30 -8.67 4.94
CA MET A 54 20.41 -8.66 5.87
C MET A 54 21.25 -9.94 5.77
N ALA A 55 20.60 -11.11 5.73
CA ALA A 55 21.26 -12.39 5.51
C ALA A 55 22.01 -12.42 4.17
N CYS A 56 21.43 -11.87 3.10
CA CYS A 56 22.08 -11.75 1.80
C CYS A 56 23.33 -10.86 1.88
N CYS A 57 23.26 -9.69 2.52
CA CYS A 57 24.42 -8.81 2.72
C CYS A 57 25.54 -9.52 3.49
N VAL A 58 25.22 -10.20 4.59
CA VAL A 58 26.21 -10.97 5.37
C VAL A 58 26.82 -12.09 4.54
N GLY A 59 26.00 -12.86 3.81
CA GLY A 59 26.47 -13.93 2.92
C GLY A 59 27.40 -13.40 1.83
N LEU A 60 27.08 -12.25 1.25
CA LEU A 60 27.88 -11.61 0.20
C LEU A 60 29.23 -11.10 0.77
N LEU A 61 29.26 -10.57 2.00
CA LEU A 61 30.49 -10.20 2.71
C LEU A 61 31.36 -11.42 3.03
N LEU A 62 30.77 -12.51 3.51
CA LEU A 62 31.49 -13.76 3.78
C LEU A 62 32.03 -14.37 2.49
N PHE A 63 31.24 -14.38 1.42
CA PHE A 63 31.66 -14.84 0.10
C PHE A 63 32.79 -13.98 -0.45
N SER A 64 32.68 -12.66 -0.33
CA SER A 64 33.74 -11.70 -0.62
C SER A 64 35.05 -12.06 0.08
N LEU A 65 34.99 -12.26 1.40
CA LEU A 65 36.15 -12.61 2.21
C LEU A 65 36.73 -13.96 1.78
N PHE A 66 35.88 -14.96 1.55
CA PHE A 66 36.28 -16.28 1.05
C PHE A 66 37.04 -16.19 -0.29
N VAL A 67 36.52 -15.40 -1.23
CA VAL A 67 37.19 -15.17 -2.53
C VAL A 67 38.55 -14.48 -2.34
N VAL A 68 38.63 -13.45 -1.48
CA VAL A 68 39.89 -12.75 -1.19
C VAL A 68 40.92 -13.68 -0.55
N LEU A 69 40.49 -14.60 0.32
CA LEU A 69 41.37 -15.58 0.96
C LEU A 69 41.85 -16.65 -0.02
N LEU A 70 41.07 -16.99 -1.04
CA LEU A 70 41.46 -17.92 -2.11
C LEU A 70 42.51 -17.33 -3.06
N VAL A 71 42.57 -16.00 -3.18
CA VAL A 71 43.46 -15.32 -4.13
C VAL A 71 44.84 -15.10 -3.52
N GLU A 72 45.88 -15.47 -4.27
CA GLU A 72 47.28 -15.23 -3.91
C GLU A 72 47.56 -13.75 -3.61
N PRO A 73 48.50 -13.44 -2.68
CA PRO A 73 48.76 -12.08 -2.20
C PRO A 73 49.03 -11.05 -3.30
N ALA A 74 49.62 -11.45 -4.43
CA ALA A 74 49.89 -10.58 -5.57
C ALA A 74 48.62 -10.11 -6.33
N HIS A 75 47.51 -10.85 -6.26
CA HIS A 75 46.29 -10.60 -7.05
C HIS A 75 45.10 -10.11 -6.21
N ARG A 76 45.29 -9.89 -4.90
CA ARG A 76 44.21 -9.46 -3.98
C ARG A 76 43.56 -8.13 -4.40
N LEU A 77 44.32 -7.21 -5.00
CA LEU A 77 43.80 -5.94 -5.52
C LEU A 77 42.81 -6.13 -6.68
N LEU A 78 43.07 -7.08 -7.58
CA LEU A 78 42.14 -7.40 -8.68
C LEU A 78 40.88 -8.09 -8.15
N ALA A 79 41.03 -9.03 -7.22
CA ALA A 79 39.89 -9.67 -6.57
C ALA A 79 38.99 -8.66 -5.85
N LEU A 80 39.60 -7.72 -5.11
CA LEU A 80 38.88 -6.65 -4.44
C LEU A 80 38.18 -5.70 -5.43
N GLY A 81 38.85 -5.36 -6.54
CA GLY A 81 38.30 -4.51 -7.59
C GLY A 81 37.09 -5.13 -8.29
N VAL A 82 37.18 -6.40 -8.71
CA VAL A 82 36.06 -7.13 -9.35
C VAL A 82 34.88 -7.24 -8.41
N LEU A 83 35.15 -7.58 -7.15
CA LEU A 83 34.11 -7.73 -6.15
C LEU A 83 33.45 -6.37 -5.82
N SER A 84 34.23 -5.31 -5.65
CA SER A 84 33.71 -3.96 -5.43
C SER A 84 32.80 -3.54 -6.58
N LEU A 85 33.23 -3.78 -7.82
CA LEU A 85 32.42 -3.49 -9.01
C LEU A 85 31.13 -4.33 -9.04
N ALA A 86 31.21 -5.62 -8.71
CA ALA A 86 30.03 -6.50 -8.64
C ALA A 86 29.02 -6.01 -7.59
N PHE A 87 29.49 -5.59 -6.40
CA PHE A 87 28.64 -5.01 -5.36
C PHE A 87 28.01 -3.68 -5.80
N LEU A 88 28.78 -2.79 -6.45
CA LEU A 88 28.28 -1.53 -6.99
C LEU A 88 27.20 -1.75 -8.05
N VAL A 89 27.40 -2.69 -8.97
CA VAL A 89 26.40 -3.05 -9.99
C VAL A 89 25.15 -3.65 -9.33
N GLY A 90 25.33 -4.56 -8.38
CA GLY A 90 24.23 -5.15 -7.61
C GLY A 90 23.41 -4.09 -6.87
N ALA A 91 24.07 -3.16 -6.19
CA ALA A 91 23.43 -2.04 -5.49
C ALA A 91 22.66 -1.12 -6.46
N GLY A 92 23.25 -0.80 -7.62
CA GLY A 92 22.59 0.01 -8.65
C GLY A 92 21.34 -0.66 -9.23
N LEU A 93 21.39 -1.98 -9.48
CA LEU A 93 20.25 -2.76 -9.95
C LEU A 93 19.13 -2.82 -8.90
N ALA A 94 19.48 -3.09 -7.63
CA ALA A 94 18.54 -3.11 -6.52
C ALA A 94 17.85 -1.74 -6.34
N TRP A 95 18.63 -0.64 -6.38
CA TRP A 95 18.11 0.73 -6.32
C TRP A 95 17.15 1.02 -7.47
N ARG A 96 17.51 0.64 -8.69
CA ARG A 96 16.65 0.84 -9.87
C ARG A 96 15.34 0.06 -9.75
N MET A 97 15.39 -1.16 -9.25
CA MET A 97 14.20 -2.00 -9.04
C MET A 97 13.30 -1.43 -7.92
N ALA A 98 13.91 -0.95 -6.83
CA ALA A 98 13.18 -0.27 -5.75
C ALA A 98 12.49 1.00 -6.24
N ARG A 99 13.17 1.84 -7.05
CA ARG A 99 12.57 3.03 -7.67
C ARG A 99 11.42 2.69 -8.60
N ARG A 100 11.55 1.65 -9.43
CA ARG A 100 10.48 1.20 -10.33
C ARG A 100 9.25 0.74 -9.56
N ARG A 101 9.43 0.02 -8.45
CA ARG A 101 8.32 -0.41 -7.58
C ARG A 101 7.61 0.76 -6.91
N GLN A 102 8.36 1.75 -6.43
CA GLN A 102 7.77 2.97 -5.85
C GLN A 102 6.99 3.80 -6.88
N GLN A 103 7.44 3.83 -8.14
CA GLN A 103 6.72 4.50 -9.22
C GLN A 103 5.50 3.73 -9.72
N ALA A 104 5.48 2.40 -9.58
CA ALA A 104 4.36 1.55 -9.95
C ALA A 104 3.28 1.44 -8.85
N GLY A 105 3.65 1.66 -7.58
CA GLY A 105 2.73 1.65 -6.43
C GLY A 105 2.06 3.00 -6.21
N GLY A 106 1.24 3.45 -7.15
CA GLY A 106 0.36 4.60 -6.96
C GLY A 106 -0.63 4.33 -5.82
N ALA A 107 -0.73 5.26 -4.86
CA ALA A 107 -1.54 5.15 -3.66
C ALA A 107 -3.02 4.87 -3.98
N PRO A 108 -3.55 3.65 -3.78
CA PRO A 108 -4.96 3.34 -4.05
C PRO A 108 -5.90 4.05 -3.06
N PHE A 109 -5.34 4.53 -1.94
CA PHE A 109 -6.06 5.15 -0.84
C PHE A 109 -6.44 6.61 -1.07
N GLU A 110 -5.58 7.40 -1.74
CA GLU A 110 -5.90 8.81 -1.98
C GLU A 110 -7.03 8.95 -3.00
N ALA A 111 -7.01 8.16 -4.07
CA ALA A 111 -8.09 8.15 -5.06
C ALA A 111 -9.43 7.76 -4.42
N SER A 112 -9.45 6.71 -3.59
CA SER A 112 -10.66 6.26 -2.90
C SER A 112 -11.15 7.24 -1.82
N LEU A 113 -10.23 7.92 -1.11
CA LEU A 113 -10.59 8.97 -0.14
C LEU A 113 -11.13 10.23 -0.83
N ASP A 114 -10.63 10.55 -2.02
CA ASP A 114 -11.13 11.68 -2.81
C ASP A 114 -12.52 11.39 -3.41
N GLU A 115 -12.75 10.16 -3.85
CA GLU A 115 -14.08 9.67 -4.26
C GLU A 115 -15.08 9.76 -3.09
N LEU A 116 -14.68 9.33 -1.88
CA LEU A 116 -15.54 9.35 -0.68
C LEU A 116 -15.83 10.78 -0.18
N ARG A 117 -14.89 11.72 -0.39
CA ARG A 117 -15.13 13.15 -0.13
C ARG A 117 -16.14 13.74 -1.11
N ARG A 118 -16.07 13.35 -2.39
CA ARG A 118 -17.04 13.81 -3.40
C ARG A 118 -18.44 13.30 -3.10
N ASP A 119 -18.58 12.04 -2.69
CA ASP A 119 -19.88 11.50 -2.28
C ASP A 119 -20.47 12.23 -1.06
N ARG A 120 -19.65 12.58 -0.06
CA ARG A 120 -20.11 13.38 1.08
C ARG A 120 -20.49 14.81 0.69
N ALA A 121 -19.75 15.45 -0.21
CA ALA A 121 -20.08 16.77 -0.70
C ALA A 121 -21.40 16.76 -1.48
N ALA A 122 -21.67 15.71 -2.27
CA ALA A 122 -22.92 15.52 -2.99
C ALA A 122 -24.12 15.29 -2.06
N LEU A 123 -23.93 14.54 -0.96
CA LEU A 123 -24.98 14.27 0.02
C LEU A 123 -25.26 15.46 0.95
N GLY A 124 -24.23 16.23 1.34
CA GLY A 124 -24.40 17.46 2.14
C GLY A 124 -25.04 18.61 1.34
N ALA A 125 -24.86 18.64 0.02
CA ALA A 125 -25.53 19.61 -0.85
C ALA A 125 -27.04 19.34 -1.05
N HIS A 126 -27.53 18.18 -0.59
CA HIS A 126 -28.92 17.75 -0.75
C HIS A 126 -29.75 17.83 0.54
N ASP A 127 -29.36 18.69 1.50
CA ASP A 127 -30.19 19.03 2.66
C ASP A 127 -31.25 20.09 2.29
N PRO A 128 -32.53 19.73 2.08
CA PRO A 128 -33.57 20.64 1.58
C PRO A 128 -34.24 21.45 2.72
N SER A 129 -33.62 21.53 3.90
CA SER A 129 -34.26 22.06 5.11
C SER A 129 -34.08 23.56 5.34
N ALA A 130 -33.39 24.30 4.47
CA ALA A 130 -33.20 25.76 4.61
C ALA A 130 -34.17 26.62 3.77
N SER A 131 -35.39 26.13 3.50
CA SER A 131 -36.48 27.01 3.04
C SER A 131 -37.84 26.62 3.64
N ARG A 132 -38.04 26.91 4.93
CA ARG A 132 -39.26 27.54 5.48
C ARG A 132 -39.18 27.66 6.99
#